data_AF-B3Y6D0-F1
#
_entry.id   AF-B3Y6D0-F1
#
_cell.length_a   1.000
_cell.length_b   1.000
_cell.length_c   1.000
_cell.angle_alpha   90.00
_cell.angle_beta   90.00
_cell.angle_gamma   90.00
#
_symmetry.space_group_name_H-M   'P 1'
#
loop_
_entity.id
_entity.type
_entity.pdbx_description
1 polymer ?
#
loop_
_entity_poly.entity_id
_entity_poly.type
_entity_poly.pdbx_seq_one_letter_code
_entity_poly.pdbx_strand_id
1 'polypeptide(L)'
;DLSNNNIQNISHKDLQVLHQVPSHNLSLDLSLNPIDFIQPGSFKGIRLRELTLRSNFDSLSVMKTCIQNLAGLEVHRLVLGEFKNERYVKDIDQSALEGLCNLTIEEFRLAHLDDTLQGAELLHCLENVSAISLVSLDLSRLKWPYKNFKWKSLELIDCKFEQFPTLELFYLKRFIFTANRGGNTFIKVKLPDLEYLDLSKNGLSYMGC
;
A
#
# COMPACT_ATOMS: atom_id res chain seq x y z
N ASP A 1 -12.82 -6.23 14.47
CA ASP A 1 -13.39 -5.96 13.15
C ASP A 1 -14.56 -5.00 13.34
N LEU A 2 -14.49 -3.83 12.69
CA LEU A 2 -15.53 -2.81 12.67
C LEU A 2 -15.91 -2.44 11.22
N SER A 3 -15.63 -3.33 10.27
CA SER A 3 -15.93 -3.12 8.87
C SER A 3 -17.44 -3.04 8.58
N ASN A 4 -17.82 -2.41 7.47
CA ASN A 4 -19.21 -2.28 7.00
C ASN A 4 -20.17 -1.70 8.06
N ASN A 5 -19.74 -0.63 8.73
CA ASN A 5 -20.54 0.15 9.65
C ASN A 5 -20.72 1.58 9.09
N ASN A 6 -21.30 2.47 9.91
CA ASN A 6 -21.54 3.88 9.55
C ASN A 6 -20.55 4.83 10.25
N ILE A 7 -19.31 4.42 10.49
CA ILE A 7 -18.29 5.28 11.10
C ILE A 7 -17.90 6.33 10.05
N GLN A 8 -18.21 7.59 10.32
CA GLN A 8 -17.84 8.70 9.46
C GLN A 8 -16.62 9.44 10.01
N ASN A 9 -16.65 9.70 11.32
CA ASN A 9 -15.67 10.53 11.99
C ASN A 9 -14.89 9.71 13.03
N ILE A 10 -13.57 9.91 13.08
CA ILE A 10 -12.70 9.36 14.13
C ILE A 10 -12.09 10.50 14.93
N SER A 11 -12.39 10.57 16.23
CA SER A 11 -11.92 11.61 17.14
C SER A 11 -10.87 11.09 18.13
N HIS A 12 -10.21 12.01 18.85
CA HIS A 12 -9.31 11.65 19.95
C HIS A 12 -10.01 10.81 21.05
N LYS A 13 -11.30 11.08 21.31
CA LYS A 13 -12.05 10.39 22.36
C LYS A 13 -12.32 8.93 22.00
N ASP A 14 -12.55 8.64 20.72
CA ASP A 14 -12.84 7.28 20.24
C ASP A 14 -11.63 6.36 20.45
N LEU A 15 -10.42 6.92 20.38
CA LEU A 15 -9.16 6.17 20.52
C LEU A 15 -8.55 6.28 21.93
N GLN A 16 -9.21 6.94 22.88
CA GLN A 16 -8.66 7.21 24.22
C GLN A 16 -8.24 5.93 24.95
N VAL A 17 -8.99 4.84 24.78
CA VAL A 17 -8.66 3.54 25.39
C VAL A 17 -7.35 2.98 24.82
N LEU A 18 -7.09 3.17 23.52
CA LEU A 18 -5.85 2.71 22.88
C LEU A 18 -4.63 3.51 23.35
N HIS A 19 -4.81 4.77 23.75
CA HIS A 19 -3.77 5.57 24.39
C HIS A 19 -3.46 5.09 25.82
N GLN A 20 -4.47 4.62 26.56
CA GLN A 20 -4.32 4.15 27.94
C GLN A 20 -3.80 2.72 28.02
N VAL A 21 -4.13 1.88 27.04
CA VAL A 21 -3.72 0.48 26.97
C VAL A 21 -3.00 0.25 25.64
N PRO A 22 -1.72 0.64 25.53
CA PRO A 22 -0.93 0.42 24.33
C PRO A 22 -0.86 -1.09 24.03
N SER A 23 -1.37 -1.50 22.87
CA SER A 23 -1.35 -2.90 22.45
C SER A 23 -0.77 -3.03 21.05
N HIS A 24 0.48 -3.49 20.97
CA HIS A 24 1.14 -3.81 19.71
C HIS A 24 0.50 -4.98 18.96
N ASN A 25 -0.44 -5.70 19.59
CA ASN A 25 -1.08 -6.89 19.05
C ASN A 25 -2.51 -6.64 18.53
N LEU A 26 -3.05 -5.42 18.65
CA LEU A 26 -4.38 -5.12 18.15
C LEU A 26 -4.36 -4.93 16.63
N SER A 27 -5.20 -5.70 15.94
CA SER A 27 -5.53 -5.49 14.53
C SER A 27 -6.91 -4.83 14.42
N LEU A 28 -6.99 -3.76 13.64
CA LEU A 28 -8.20 -2.98 13.45
C LEU A 28 -8.56 -2.94 11.96
N ASP A 29 -9.75 -3.45 11.64
CA ASP A 29 -10.34 -3.34 10.30
C ASP A 29 -11.49 -2.33 10.34
N LEU A 30 -11.37 -1.28 9.54
CA LEU A 30 -12.34 -0.20 9.38
C LEU A 30 -12.93 -0.16 7.96
N SER A 31 -12.67 -1.16 7.13
CA SER A 31 -13.12 -1.20 5.73
C SER A 31 -14.62 -0.92 5.57
N LEU A 32 -15.02 -0.35 4.42
CA LEU A 32 -16.43 -0.07 4.04
C LEU A 32 -17.16 0.96 4.92
N ASN A 33 -16.48 1.58 5.89
CA ASN A 33 -17.04 2.72 6.63
C ASN A 33 -16.91 4.00 5.79
N PRO A 34 -17.95 4.85 5.70
CA PRO A 34 -17.94 6.14 4.99
C PRO A 34 -17.10 7.21 5.72
N ILE A 35 -15.81 6.97 5.89
CA ILE A 35 -14.93 7.86 6.66
C ILE A 35 -14.70 9.15 5.87
N ASP A 36 -15.20 10.25 6.42
CA ASP A 36 -15.06 11.59 5.84
C ASP A 36 -13.99 12.42 6.57
N PHE A 37 -13.72 12.09 7.84
CA PHE A 37 -12.82 12.87 8.68
C PHE A 37 -12.14 12.04 9.78
N ILE A 38 -10.82 12.19 9.87
CA ILE A 38 -10.03 11.76 11.01
C ILE A 38 -9.51 13.00 11.70
N GLN A 39 -9.76 13.16 13.00
CA GLN A 39 -9.30 14.30 13.75
C GLN A 39 -7.75 14.29 13.82
N PRO A 40 -7.07 15.40 13.47
CA PRO A 40 -5.62 15.47 13.51
C PRO A 40 -5.03 15.07 14.86
N GLY A 41 -4.02 14.20 14.82
CA GLY A 41 -3.30 13.71 16.00
C GLY A 41 -4.03 12.64 16.80
N SER A 42 -5.25 12.22 16.41
CA SER A 42 -5.99 11.15 17.10
C SER A 42 -5.18 9.84 17.21
N PHE A 43 -4.39 9.54 16.18
CA PHE A 43 -3.52 8.37 16.12
C PHE A 43 -2.10 8.57 16.68
N LYS A 44 -1.76 9.77 17.17
CA LYS A 44 -0.39 10.08 17.58
C LYS A 44 0.03 9.25 18.80
N GLY A 45 1.02 8.37 18.63
CA GLY A 45 1.52 7.52 19.71
C GLY A 45 0.73 6.21 19.88
N ILE A 46 -0.26 5.95 19.02
CA ILE A 46 -0.93 4.65 18.96
C ILE A 46 -0.04 3.67 18.21
N ARG A 47 -0.04 2.41 18.67
CA ARG A 47 0.63 1.28 18.03
C ARG A 47 -0.38 0.21 17.68
N LEU A 48 -0.34 -0.29 16.45
CA LEU A 48 -1.22 -1.35 15.96
C LEU A 48 -0.43 -2.47 15.28
N ARG A 49 -0.95 -3.69 15.37
CA ARG A 49 -0.46 -4.82 14.57
C ARG A 49 -0.87 -4.66 13.11
N GLU A 50 -2.13 -4.34 12.87
CA GLU A 50 -2.65 -4.12 11.52
C GLU A 50 -3.71 -3.02 11.55
N LEU A 51 -3.72 -2.18 10.52
CA LEU A 51 -4.80 -1.27 10.21
C LEU A 51 -5.25 -1.51 8.77
N THR A 52 -6.52 -1.83 8.58
CA THR A 52 -7.13 -2.02 7.26
C THR A 52 -8.14 -0.92 6.98
N LEU A 53 -7.89 -0.17 5.92
CA LEU A 53 -8.74 0.90 5.40
C LEU A 53 -9.00 0.64 3.91
N ARG A 54 -10.08 -0.09 3.61
CA ARG A 54 -10.49 -0.38 2.23
C ARG A 54 -11.88 0.14 1.90
N SER A 55 -12.01 0.82 0.75
CA SER A 55 -13.24 1.48 0.29
C SER A 55 -13.87 2.38 1.36
N ASN A 56 -13.05 3.24 1.95
CA ASN A 56 -13.48 4.15 3.00
C ASN A 56 -13.81 5.56 2.53
N PHE A 57 -13.16 6.02 1.45
CA PHE A 57 -13.11 7.42 1.08
C PHE A 57 -13.92 7.68 -0.19
N ASP A 58 -14.72 8.74 -0.19
CA ASP A 58 -15.55 9.11 -1.35
C ASP A 58 -14.80 9.98 -2.38
N SER A 59 -13.62 10.51 -2.03
CA SER A 59 -12.81 11.34 -2.92
C SER A 59 -11.33 11.32 -2.56
N LEU A 60 -10.48 11.75 -3.52
CA LEU A 60 -9.04 11.87 -3.31
C LEU A 60 -8.71 12.89 -2.23
N SER A 61 -9.45 14.00 -2.13
CA SER A 61 -9.22 15.01 -1.10
C SER A 61 -9.48 14.45 0.30
N VAL A 62 -10.60 13.74 0.49
CA VAL A 62 -10.93 13.07 1.76
C VAL A 62 -9.87 12.03 2.10
N MET A 63 -9.48 11.19 1.14
CA MET A 63 -8.43 10.19 1.32
C MET A 63 -7.13 10.84 1.79
N LYS A 64 -6.64 11.87 1.08
CA LYS A 64 -5.39 12.56 1.42
C LYS A 64 -5.44 13.16 2.83
N THR A 65 -6.52 13.87 3.17
CA THR A 65 -6.67 14.48 4.50
C THR A 65 -6.76 13.42 5.59
N CYS A 66 -7.50 12.33 5.38
CA CYS A 66 -7.59 11.24 6.35
C CYS A 66 -6.23 10.56 6.57
N ILE A 67 -5.52 10.22 5.49
CA ILE A 67 -4.18 9.62 5.57
C ILE A 67 -3.20 10.57 6.28
N GLN A 68 -3.21 11.87 5.97
CA GLN A 68 -2.39 12.88 6.67
C GLN A 68 -2.67 12.91 8.18
N ASN A 69 -3.94 12.74 8.58
CA ASN A 69 -4.34 12.79 9.98
C ASN A 69 -4.06 11.49 10.76
N LEU A 70 -3.55 10.45 10.09
CA LEU A 70 -2.94 9.27 10.73
C LEU A 70 -1.52 9.55 11.26
N ALA A 71 -0.99 10.76 11.09
CA ALA A 71 0.35 11.14 11.52
C ALA A 71 0.66 10.72 12.98
N GLY A 72 1.82 10.09 13.17
CA GLY A 72 2.29 9.58 14.45
C GLY A 72 1.80 8.18 14.82
N LEU A 73 1.07 7.50 13.91
CA LEU A 73 0.75 6.07 14.03
C LEU A 73 2.00 5.22 13.77
N GLU A 74 2.21 4.22 14.62
CA GLU A 74 3.13 3.10 14.38
C GLU A 74 2.32 1.84 14.09
N VAL A 75 2.52 1.22 12.93
CA VAL A 75 1.74 0.08 12.50
C VAL A 75 2.63 -0.98 11.88
N HIS A 76 2.49 -2.22 12.35
CA HIS A 76 3.23 -3.32 11.74
C HIS A 76 2.75 -3.61 10.31
N ARG A 77 1.44 -3.54 10.05
CA ARG A 77 0.91 -3.71 8.70
C ARG A 77 -0.21 -2.73 8.37
N LEU A 78 -0.01 -1.91 7.33
CA LEU A 78 -1.04 -1.02 6.81
C LEU A 78 -1.60 -1.58 5.50
N VAL A 79 -2.91 -1.75 5.44
CA VAL A 79 -3.62 -2.19 4.24
C VAL A 79 -4.55 -1.08 3.75
N LEU A 80 -4.26 -0.56 2.57
CA LEU A 80 -5.10 0.40 1.84
C LEU A 80 -5.68 -0.24 0.58
N GLY A 81 -6.72 0.39 0.03
CA GLY A 81 -7.26 0.06 -1.29
C GLY A 81 -8.79 0.03 -1.30
N GLU A 82 -9.36 -0.75 -2.20
CA GLU A 82 -10.80 -0.74 -2.47
C GLU A 82 -11.32 -2.16 -2.72
N PHE A 83 -12.64 -2.32 -2.76
CA PHE A 83 -13.30 -3.53 -3.22
C PHE A 83 -13.98 -3.27 -4.57
N LYS A 84 -13.99 -4.30 -5.43
CA LYS A 84 -14.73 -4.24 -6.69
C LYS A 84 -16.21 -3.99 -6.42
N ASN A 85 -16.81 -3.07 -7.17
CA ASN A 85 -18.21 -2.67 -7.08
C ASN A 85 -18.59 -1.88 -5.81
N GLU A 86 -17.61 -1.45 -5.01
CA GLU A 86 -17.83 -0.55 -3.88
C GLU A 86 -17.45 0.89 -4.25
N ARG A 87 -17.52 1.80 -3.27
CA ARG A 87 -17.01 3.17 -3.44
C ARG A 87 -15.52 3.14 -3.77
N TYR A 88 -15.14 3.98 -4.72
CA TYR A 88 -13.78 4.11 -5.23
C TYR A 88 -13.40 5.57 -5.42
N VAL A 89 -12.12 5.85 -5.24
CA VAL A 89 -11.49 7.15 -5.42
C VAL A 89 -11.05 7.29 -6.88
N LYS A 90 -11.43 8.41 -7.49
CA LYS A 90 -10.99 8.79 -8.84
C LYS A 90 -9.82 9.76 -8.79
N ASP A 91 -9.12 9.84 -9.92
CA ASP A 91 -8.10 10.84 -10.23
C ASP A 91 -6.87 10.75 -9.30
N ILE A 92 -6.46 9.54 -8.94
CA ILE A 92 -5.32 9.27 -8.05
C ILE A 92 -4.05 9.88 -8.63
N ASP A 93 -3.50 10.86 -7.91
CA ASP A 93 -2.26 11.56 -8.27
C ASP A 93 -1.06 11.07 -7.45
N GLN A 94 0.14 11.53 -7.81
CA GLN A 94 1.39 11.16 -7.13
C GLN A 94 1.45 11.56 -5.64
N SER A 95 0.58 12.46 -5.18
CA SER A 95 0.51 12.94 -3.79
C SER A 95 -0.57 12.22 -2.96
N ALA A 96 -1.25 11.23 -3.54
CA ALA A 96 -2.28 10.43 -2.88
C ALA A 96 -1.79 9.78 -1.58
N LEU A 97 -0.50 9.40 -1.52
CA LEU A 97 0.11 8.68 -0.40
C LEU A 97 1.08 9.55 0.43
N GLU A 98 1.14 10.87 0.19
CA GLU A 98 2.07 11.80 0.85
C GLU A 98 1.98 11.74 2.39
N GLY A 99 0.76 11.57 2.91
CA GLY A 99 0.55 11.50 4.36
C GLY A 99 1.23 10.31 5.03
N LEU A 100 1.55 9.24 4.28
CA LEU A 100 2.22 8.04 4.80
C LEU A 100 3.63 8.32 5.33
N CYS A 101 4.28 9.39 4.86
CA CYS A 101 5.60 9.81 5.34
C CYS A 101 5.63 10.15 6.84
N ASN A 102 4.46 10.44 7.44
CA ASN A 102 4.33 10.77 8.86
C ASN A 102 3.97 9.56 9.74
N LEU A 103 4.03 8.35 9.19
CA LEU A 103 3.73 7.10 9.89
C LEU A 103 5.01 6.26 10.01
N THR A 104 5.04 5.35 10.99
CA THR A 104 6.03 4.27 11.05
C THR A 104 5.35 2.98 10.59
N ILE A 105 5.74 2.49 9.42
CA ILE A 105 5.12 1.32 8.76
C ILE A 105 6.19 0.24 8.55
N GLU A 106 5.93 -0.98 9.02
CA GLU A 106 6.81 -2.12 8.76
C GLU A 106 6.43 -2.82 7.43
N GLU A 107 5.15 -3.16 7.25
CA GLU A 107 4.59 -3.75 6.04
C GLU A 107 3.49 -2.89 5.43
N PHE A 108 3.49 -2.75 4.11
CA PHE A 108 2.45 -2.02 3.38
C PHE A 108 1.78 -2.90 2.33
N ARG A 109 0.45 -2.84 2.25
CA ARG A 109 -0.33 -3.43 1.16
C ARG A 109 -1.26 -2.40 0.54
N LEU A 110 -1.27 -2.35 -0.79
CA LEU A 110 -2.28 -1.64 -1.57
C LEU A 110 -3.02 -2.65 -2.44
N ALA A 111 -4.33 -2.76 -2.25
CA ALA A 111 -5.15 -3.80 -2.84
C ALA A 111 -6.37 -3.24 -3.56
N HIS A 112 -6.36 -3.36 -4.88
CA HIS A 112 -7.40 -2.92 -5.80
C HIS A 112 -7.69 -1.41 -5.75
N LEU A 113 -7.53 -0.76 -6.90
CA LEU A 113 -7.92 0.61 -7.16
C LEU A 113 -8.49 0.63 -8.57
N ASP A 114 -9.57 1.37 -8.79
CA ASP A 114 -10.16 1.49 -10.13
C ASP A 114 -9.30 2.35 -11.07
N ASP A 115 -8.48 3.24 -10.51
CA ASP A 115 -7.62 4.16 -11.25
C ASP A 115 -6.23 3.58 -11.57
N THR A 116 -5.59 4.15 -12.60
CA THR A 116 -4.21 3.80 -12.99
C THR A 116 -3.21 4.55 -12.12
N LEU A 117 -2.32 3.80 -11.46
CA LEU A 117 -1.25 4.40 -10.68
C LEU A 117 -0.15 4.95 -11.59
N GLN A 118 0.25 6.18 -11.30
CA GLN A 118 1.21 6.92 -12.10
C GLN A 118 2.14 7.79 -11.26
N GLY A 119 3.31 8.10 -11.81
CA GLY A 119 4.31 8.95 -11.17
C GLY A 119 5.44 8.16 -10.49
N ALA A 120 6.64 8.74 -10.48
CA ALA A 120 7.81 8.13 -9.85
C ALA A 120 7.75 8.24 -8.31
N GLU A 121 7.16 9.33 -7.82
CA GLU A 121 7.17 9.67 -6.39
C GLU A 121 6.02 9.03 -5.60
N LEU A 122 5.08 8.33 -6.24
CA LEU A 122 3.88 7.81 -5.56
C LEU A 122 4.21 6.96 -4.32
N LEU A 123 5.30 6.19 -4.36
CA LEU A 123 5.71 5.28 -3.28
C LEU A 123 6.90 5.80 -2.46
N HIS A 124 7.32 7.06 -2.60
CA HIS A 124 8.52 7.57 -1.92
C HIS A 124 8.41 7.50 -0.38
N CYS A 125 7.23 7.76 0.19
CA CYS A 125 6.99 7.59 1.64
C CYS A 125 7.17 6.14 2.14
N LEU A 126 7.23 5.16 1.23
CA LEU A 126 7.40 3.75 1.54
C LEU A 126 8.84 3.27 1.31
N GLU A 127 9.81 4.17 1.13
CA GLU A 127 11.22 3.80 0.88
C GLU A 127 11.83 2.94 2.00
N ASN A 128 11.36 3.10 3.23
CA ASN A 128 11.94 2.50 4.44
C ASN A 128 11.16 1.30 4.98
N VAL A 129 10.04 0.90 4.36
CA VAL A 129 9.27 -0.27 4.81
C VAL A 129 10.04 -1.57 4.51
N SER A 130 9.76 -2.64 5.25
CA SER A 130 10.41 -3.93 5.03
C SER A 130 9.70 -4.79 3.98
N ALA A 131 8.37 -4.70 3.88
CA ALA A 131 7.61 -5.45 2.88
C ALA A 131 6.56 -4.57 2.18
N ILE A 132 6.43 -4.76 0.87
CA ILE A 132 5.38 -4.13 0.06
C ILE A 132 4.61 -5.17 -0.74
N SER A 133 3.30 -5.02 -0.80
CA SER A 133 2.38 -5.90 -1.51
C SER A 133 1.39 -5.07 -2.33
N LEU A 134 1.48 -5.16 -3.66
CA LEU A 134 0.61 -4.48 -4.61
C LEU A 134 -0.26 -5.52 -5.31
N VAL A 135 -1.58 -5.41 -5.15
CA VAL A 135 -2.53 -6.46 -5.55
C VAL A 135 -3.67 -5.89 -6.40
N SER A 136 -3.92 -6.48 -7.56
CA SER A 136 -5.04 -6.13 -8.44
C SER A 136 -5.07 -4.65 -8.86
N LEU A 137 -3.90 -4.07 -9.19
CA LEU A 137 -3.72 -2.67 -9.58
C LEU A 137 -3.37 -2.52 -11.07
N ASP A 138 -3.76 -1.40 -11.69
CA ASP A 138 -3.18 -0.99 -12.98
C ASP A 138 -1.90 -0.17 -12.73
N LEU A 139 -0.75 -0.82 -12.97
CA LEU A 139 0.60 -0.29 -12.77
C LEU A 139 1.26 0.08 -14.10
N SER A 140 0.49 0.15 -15.19
CA SER A 140 1.01 0.39 -16.55
C SER A 140 1.77 1.71 -16.69
N ARG A 141 1.40 2.75 -15.92
CA ARG A 141 2.02 4.08 -15.95
C ARG A 141 2.94 4.36 -14.76
N LEU A 142 3.14 3.38 -13.88
CA LEU A 142 4.01 3.53 -12.73
C LEU A 142 5.47 3.46 -13.19
N LYS A 143 6.29 4.44 -12.79
CA LYS A 143 7.69 4.52 -13.21
C LYS A 143 8.58 3.73 -12.25
N TRP A 144 9.27 2.73 -12.79
CA TRP A 144 10.29 1.93 -12.12
C TRP A 144 11.65 2.39 -12.70
N PRO A 145 12.55 2.98 -11.89
CA PRO A 145 13.17 2.21 -10.82
C PRO A 145 13.17 2.92 -9.45
N TYR A 146 12.82 2.15 -8.42
CA TYR A 146 13.02 2.51 -7.02
C TYR A 146 14.44 2.12 -6.60
N LYS A 147 15.38 3.05 -6.69
CA LYS A 147 16.75 2.84 -6.20
C LYS A 147 16.81 3.15 -4.71
N ASN A 148 17.59 2.38 -3.96
CA ASN A 148 17.85 2.58 -2.52
C ASN A 148 16.68 2.30 -1.55
N PHE A 149 15.58 1.72 -2.04
CA PHE A 149 14.49 1.29 -1.16
C PHE A 149 14.95 0.10 -0.30
N LYS A 150 14.57 0.10 0.97
CA LYS A 150 14.96 -0.91 1.98
C LYS A 150 14.06 -2.15 1.98
N TRP A 151 13.24 -2.31 0.95
CA TRP A 151 12.34 -3.44 0.80
C TRP A 151 13.11 -4.76 0.83
N LYS A 152 12.69 -5.64 1.74
CA LYS A 152 13.15 -7.03 1.84
C LYS A 152 12.20 -7.98 1.12
N SER A 153 10.92 -7.63 1.00
CA SER A 153 9.91 -8.40 0.26
C SER A 153 9.08 -7.49 -0.64
N LEU A 154 8.89 -7.90 -1.90
CA LEU A 154 8.05 -7.24 -2.89
C LEU A 154 7.09 -8.27 -3.48
N GLU A 155 5.79 -8.01 -3.38
CA GLU A 155 4.74 -8.79 -4.01
C GLU A 155 3.97 -7.94 -5.02
N LEU A 156 3.89 -8.42 -6.26
CA LEU A 156 3.14 -7.86 -7.37
C LEU A 156 2.20 -8.95 -7.89
N ILE A 157 0.92 -8.86 -7.53
CA ILE A 157 -0.05 -9.96 -7.71
C ILE A 157 -1.28 -9.46 -8.47
N ASP A 158 -1.67 -10.14 -9.55
CA ASP A 158 -2.88 -9.80 -10.35
C ASP A 158 -2.88 -8.34 -10.87
N CYS A 159 -1.70 -7.74 -11.04
CA CYS A 159 -1.56 -6.38 -11.53
C CYS A 159 -1.47 -6.33 -13.06
N LYS A 160 -1.77 -5.18 -13.64
CA LYS A 160 -1.58 -4.88 -15.06
C LYS A 160 -0.32 -4.04 -15.26
N PHE A 161 0.53 -4.46 -16.20
CA PHE A 161 1.77 -3.77 -16.55
C PHE A 161 1.81 -3.46 -18.05
N GLU A 162 2.46 -2.36 -18.43
CA GLU A 162 2.86 -2.14 -19.83
C GLU A 162 4.10 -2.98 -20.16
N GLN A 163 5.09 -2.97 -19.28
CA GLN A 163 6.35 -3.69 -19.41
C GLN A 163 6.73 -4.35 -18.08
N PHE A 164 7.56 -5.39 -18.13
CA PHE A 164 8.10 -5.99 -16.91
C PHE A 164 8.88 -4.92 -16.12
N PRO A 165 8.73 -4.83 -14.79
CA PRO A 165 9.32 -3.74 -14.02
C PRO A 165 10.85 -3.82 -14.00
N THR A 166 11.52 -2.70 -14.27
CA THR A 166 12.98 -2.58 -14.14
C THR A 166 13.35 -2.35 -12.68
N LEU A 167 13.81 -3.39 -11.99
CA LEU A 167 14.11 -3.36 -10.56
C LEU A 167 15.62 -3.31 -10.27
N GLU A 168 16.02 -2.36 -9.42
CA GLU A 168 17.36 -2.25 -8.82
C GLU A 168 17.21 -2.10 -7.29
N LEU A 169 16.91 -3.21 -6.61
CA LEU A 169 16.62 -3.28 -5.18
C LEU A 169 17.67 -4.16 -4.48
N PHE A 170 18.62 -3.52 -3.81
CA PHE A 170 19.80 -4.22 -3.27
C PHE A 170 19.49 -5.11 -2.07
N TYR A 171 18.51 -4.73 -1.25
CA TYR A 171 18.16 -5.45 -0.01
C TYR A 171 17.01 -6.46 -0.19
N LEU A 172 16.52 -6.63 -1.42
CA LEU A 172 15.34 -7.44 -1.70
C LEU A 172 15.68 -8.92 -1.64
N LYS A 173 15.16 -9.62 -0.64
CA LYS A 173 15.33 -11.06 -0.43
C LYS A 173 14.23 -11.88 -1.08
N ARG A 174 13.01 -11.35 -1.15
CA ARG A 174 11.85 -12.06 -1.68
C ARG A 174 11.15 -11.24 -2.75
N PHE A 175 11.03 -11.80 -3.95
CA PHE A 175 10.28 -11.20 -5.04
C PHE A 175 9.20 -12.15 -5.55
N ILE A 176 7.95 -11.70 -5.47
CA ILE A 176 6.80 -12.38 -6.06
C ILE A 176 6.21 -11.48 -7.14
N PHE A 177 6.15 -12.01 -8.35
CA PHE A 177 5.46 -11.45 -9.48
C PHE A 177 4.59 -12.57 -10.04
N THR A 178 3.29 -12.59 -9.75
CA THR A 178 2.41 -13.70 -10.16
C THR A 178 1.04 -13.24 -10.63
N ALA A 179 0.45 -14.00 -11.55
CA ALA A 179 -0.88 -13.77 -12.10
C ALA A 179 -1.07 -12.38 -12.74
N ASN A 180 0.02 -11.72 -13.12
CA ASN A 180 -0.01 -10.39 -13.72
C ASN A 180 -0.38 -10.46 -15.21
N ARG A 181 -0.92 -9.34 -15.73
CA ARG A 181 -1.27 -9.17 -17.14
C ARG A 181 -0.37 -8.11 -17.76
N GLY A 182 0.06 -8.33 -19.00
CA GLY A 182 1.05 -7.47 -19.63
C GLY A 182 2.45 -7.69 -19.03
N GLY A 183 3.45 -6.93 -19.47
CA GLY A 183 4.83 -7.11 -19.01
C GLY A 183 5.40 -8.52 -19.26
N ASN A 184 4.96 -9.16 -20.34
CA ASN A 184 5.15 -10.59 -20.59
C ASN A 184 6.61 -10.93 -20.92
N THR A 185 7.42 -9.96 -21.33
CA THR A 185 8.83 -10.18 -21.68
C THR A 185 9.69 -9.90 -20.45
N PHE A 186 10.34 -10.94 -19.93
CA PHE A 186 11.27 -10.76 -18.82
C PHE A 186 12.45 -9.86 -19.24
N ILE A 187 12.80 -8.91 -18.38
CA ILE A 187 14.01 -8.07 -18.53
C ILE A 187 14.95 -8.31 -17.36
N LYS A 188 16.25 -8.11 -17.59
CA LYS A 188 17.26 -8.30 -16.55
C LYS A 188 17.03 -7.33 -15.39
N VAL A 189 16.99 -7.87 -14.17
CA VAL A 189 16.87 -7.12 -12.91
C VAL A 189 18.17 -7.18 -12.11
N LYS A 190 18.36 -6.23 -11.19
CA LYS A 190 19.54 -6.16 -10.30
C LYS A 190 19.09 -6.31 -8.84
N LEU A 191 19.08 -7.55 -8.37
CA LEU A 191 18.61 -7.98 -7.06
C LEU A 191 19.67 -8.89 -6.40
N PRO A 192 20.77 -8.34 -5.86
CA PRO A 192 21.92 -9.11 -5.38
C PRO A 192 21.61 -9.99 -4.16
N ASP A 193 20.73 -9.55 -3.26
CA ASP A 193 20.37 -10.28 -2.03
C ASP A 193 19.17 -11.22 -2.21
N LEU A 194 18.74 -11.48 -3.45
CA LEU A 194 17.52 -12.26 -3.74
C LEU A 194 17.68 -13.74 -3.35
N GLU A 195 16.83 -14.19 -2.43
CA GLU A 195 16.80 -15.56 -1.89
C GLU A 195 15.56 -16.34 -2.39
N TYR A 196 14.47 -15.65 -2.69
CA TYR A 196 13.21 -16.24 -3.17
C TYR A 196 12.65 -15.48 -4.36
N LEU A 197 12.35 -16.21 -5.44
CA LEU A 197 11.77 -15.67 -6.67
C LEU A 197 10.58 -16.52 -7.12
N ASP A 198 9.42 -15.89 -7.24
CA ASP A 198 8.22 -16.48 -7.85
C ASP A 198 7.78 -15.62 -9.03
N LEU A 199 7.84 -16.19 -10.24
CA LEU A 199 7.42 -15.58 -11.50
C LEU A 199 6.24 -16.33 -12.15
N SER A 200 5.47 -17.10 -11.36
CA SER A 200 4.46 -18.01 -11.88
C SER A 200 3.22 -17.31 -12.44
N LYS A 201 2.45 -18.01 -13.30
CA LYS A 201 1.11 -17.59 -13.78
C LYS A 201 1.04 -16.24 -14.54
N ASN A 202 2.15 -15.73 -15.05
CA ASN A 202 2.20 -14.46 -15.81
C ASN A 202 2.21 -14.64 -17.34
N GLY A 203 2.36 -15.87 -17.84
CA GLY A 203 2.59 -16.12 -19.27
C GLY A 203 3.88 -15.48 -19.80
N LEU A 204 4.92 -15.39 -18.95
CA LEU A 204 6.18 -14.76 -19.31
C LEU A 204 6.88 -15.52 -20.44
N SER A 205 7.34 -14.77 -21.44
CA SER A 205 8.33 -15.21 -22.41
C SER A 205 9.71 -14.76 -21.94
N TYR A 206 10.67 -15.69 -21.99
CA TYR A 206 12.08 -15.39 -21.73
C TYR A 206 12.80 -15.28 -23.07
N MET A 207 13.16 -14.06 -23.46
CA MET A 207 14.03 -13.81 -24.63
C MET A 207 15.48 -13.86 -24.16
N GLY A 208 15.99 -15.07 -23.94
CA GLY A 208 17.42 -15.32 -23.73
C GLY A 208 18.09 -15.70 -25.05
N CYS A 209 19.21 -15.04 -25.36
CA CYS A 209 20.20 -15.57 -26.31
C CYS A 209 20.97 -16.73 -25.68
#